data_AF-A0A3D2CEM5-F1
#
_entry.id   AF-A0A3D2CEM5-F1
#
_cell.length_a   1.000
_cell.length_b   1.000
_cell.length_c   1.000
_cell.angle_alpha   90.00
_cell.angle_beta   90.00
_cell.angle_gamma   90.00
#
_symmetry.space_group_name_H-M   'P 1'
#
loop_
_entity.id
_entity.type
_entity.pdbx_description
1 polymer ?
#
loop_
_entity_poly.entity_id
_entity_poly.type
_entity_poly.pdbx_seq_one_letter_code
_entity_poly.pdbx_strand_id
1 'polypeptide(L)'
;MRRRPRGWRSGSKGKAKKNFGRCWSGARGPSSTGSRSMGPRLGLCSAPLRASPPLWRTERAETNQAAGGVVASGEESALLTVPTPPDCGNPWRHGSALVVVCGWALVAWGCTSSPPLKIGEDSGGFDSARVDGPDSGPADGRPPGGDSAASPGPPVDVTTVDVTPPSDDWIFTFDQIHTIEIELPHESWQSLVADPYGYVPGSFAIDGQRLDEVGVRVRGKIGSLRPLTGKPKFKIDFNHLVEDQRFYGLESLSLNSNVADCSYLKEVMSARVYADAGISTSRTSYARVTVNDADYGLYVIVETQDDRFLKRYMADPSGNLYDGKYIWYGGSSYTLLDFAEGNDSLFQLEEGDSVDNTDIMAVSNALSATRGTEAFYATLGELLDWEYMHRAWAAEQWVGQNDGYCINKNNYRIYFDPEDGRMRFIPWDNDNSFLFAYQWGRNWGAPVGNLASACLAHAECRADWATAVQTLLGELDPEALAGFVTQIDTLTIDAAVTDPRRECDAGSVAPSRAHVAWWVTARSAEMAAAWGL
;
A
#
# COMPACT_ATOMS: atom_id res chain seq x y z
N MET A 1 18.99 -27.60 28.70
CA MET A 1 19.13 -27.30 30.15
C MET A 1 20.02 -26.05 30.26
N ARG A 2 19.82 -25.08 31.15
CA ARG A 2 19.23 -25.05 32.51
C ARG A 2 17.97 -24.15 32.60
N ARG A 3 17.29 -24.13 33.75
CA ARG A 3 16.11 -23.29 34.07
C ARG A 3 16.28 -22.62 35.45
N ARG A 4 15.47 -21.57 35.69
CA ARG A 4 14.94 -21.01 36.97
C ARG A 4 15.54 -19.67 37.45
N PRO A 5 14.79 -18.85 38.23
CA PRO A 5 13.32 -18.85 38.47
C PRO A 5 12.61 -17.49 38.26
N ARG A 6 11.27 -17.53 38.18
CA ARG A 6 10.41 -16.34 38.31
C ARG A 6 10.32 -15.89 39.78
N GLY A 7 10.05 -14.60 40.02
CA GLY A 7 9.69 -14.06 41.34
C GLY A 7 8.45 -13.18 41.28
N TRP A 8 7.30 -13.70 41.70
CA TRP A 8 6.06 -12.92 41.92
C TRP A 8 5.97 -12.46 43.39
N ARG A 9 5.44 -11.26 43.64
CA ARG A 9 4.93 -10.85 44.95
C ARG A 9 3.60 -10.12 44.82
N SER A 10 2.58 -10.63 45.48
CA SER A 10 1.25 -10.03 45.60
C SER A 10 1.22 -8.92 46.65
N GLY A 11 0.53 -7.81 46.36
CA GLY A 11 0.20 -6.78 47.33
C GLY A 11 -1.24 -6.29 47.15
N SER A 12 -2.14 -6.58 48.10
CA SER A 12 -3.56 -6.21 48.03
C SER A 12 -3.95 -5.19 49.10
N LYS A 13 -4.65 -4.14 48.68
CA LYS A 13 -5.45 -3.12 49.41
C LYS A 13 -5.74 -1.98 48.40
N GLY A 14 -6.87 -1.27 48.41
CA GLY A 14 -8.11 -1.42 49.19
C GLY A 14 -9.06 -0.27 48.83
N LYS A 15 -10.36 -0.53 48.68
CA LYS A 15 -11.35 0.49 48.20
C LYS A 15 -11.53 1.64 49.20
N ALA A 16 -11.54 2.88 48.70
CA ALA A 16 -12.03 4.05 49.46
C ALA A 16 -12.73 5.06 48.53
N LYS A 17 -14.08 5.09 48.56
CA LYS A 17 -14.87 6.20 47.99
C LYS A 17 -14.89 7.36 48.99
N LYS A 18 -14.75 8.61 48.53
CA LYS A 18 -15.27 9.79 49.24
C LYS A 18 -15.81 10.83 48.26
N ASN A 19 -17.12 11.06 48.31
CA ASN A 19 -17.73 12.27 47.78
C ASN A 19 -17.53 13.41 48.79
N PHE A 20 -17.33 14.64 48.31
CA PHE A 20 -17.74 15.88 48.97
C PHE A 20 -18.03 16.93 47.88
N GLY A 21 -18.88 17.92 48.16
CA GLY A 21 -19.20 18.99 47.21
C GLY A 21 -20.17 20.04 47.78
N ARG A 22 -20.36 21.14 47.03
CA ARG A 22 -21.09 22.39 47.41
C ARG A 22 -20.38 23.19 48.51
N CYS A 23 -20.37 24.52 48.59
CA CYS A 23 -20.81 25.67 47.75
C CYS A 23 -19.88 26.88 48.14
N TRP A 24 -19.96 28.17 47.76
CA TRP A 24 -20.86 29.11 47.03
C TRP A 24 -20.01 30.39 46.72
N SER A 25 -20.36 31.50 46.04
CA SER A 25 -21.48 31.93 45.17
C SER A 25 -21.18 33.32 44.57
N GLY A 26 -21.60 33.59 43.32
CA GLY A 26 -21.73 34.96 42.74
C GLY A 26 -21.31 35.01 41.26
N ALA A 27 -22.15 35.23 40.24
CA ALA A 27 -23.15 36.29 39.98
C ALA A 27 -22.50 37.64 39.58
N ARG A 28 -22.86 38.33 38.49
CA ARG A 28 -24.09 38.33 37.64
C ARG A 28 -23.76 38.66 36.16
N GLY A 29 -24.64 38.30 35.21
CA GLY A 29 -24.69 38.87 33.84
C GLY A 29 -25.74 40.00 33.72
N PRO A 30 -26.36 40.31 32.54
CA PRO A 30 -26.20 39.74 31.18
C PRO A 30 -25.31 40.68 30.30
N SER A 31 -25.55 41.23 29.09
CA SER A 31 -26.63 41.34 28.06
C SER A 31 -26.07 42.09 26.82
N SER A 32 -26.54 42.05 25.56
CA SER A 32 -27.46 41.18 24.79
C SER A 32 -27.51 41.66 23.30
N THR A 33 -27.99 40.82 22.35
CA THR A 33 -28.55 41.15 20.99
C THR A 33 -27.75 41.99 19.98
N GLY A 34 -27.68 41.53 18.72
CA GLY A 34 -27.35 42.38 17.56
C GLY A 34 -27.18 41.61 16.24
N SER A 35 -28.12 41.74 15.30
CA SER A 35 -28.04 41.14 13.97
C SER A 35 -28.24 42.17 12.85
N ARG A 36 -27.49 42.02 11.73
CA ARG A 36 -27.97 42.18 10.34
C ARG A 36 -26.85 42.02 9.31
N SER A 37 -27.25 41.70 8.09
CA SER A 37 -26.44 41.63 6.87
C SER A 37 -26.49 42.94 6.07
N MET A 38 -25.46 43.21 5.25
CA MET A 38 -25.58 43.45 3.79
C MET A 38 -24.37 44.17 3.17
N GLY A 39 -23.79 43.55 2.14
CA GLY A 39 -23.56 44.20 0.84
C GLY A 39 -22.23 44.97 0.60
N PRO A 40 -21.84 45.18 -0.67
CA PRO A 40 -20.46 45.55 -1.04
C PRO A 40 -20.31 46.89 -1.81
N ARG A 41 -19.04 47.34 -1.92
CA ARG A 41 -18.46 48.31 -2.88
C ARG A 41 -16.92 48.24 -2.74
N LEU A 42 -16.05 48.57 -3.70
CA LEU A 42 -16.00 48.66 -5.17
C LEU A 42 -14.73 49.48 -5.51
N GLY A 43 -13.86 49.00 -6.41
CA GLY A 43 -12.66 49.74 -6.89
C GLY A 43 -11.42 49.62 -5.98
N LEU A 44 -10.18 49.62 -6.49
CA LEU A 44 -9.67 50.13 -7.78
C LEU A 44 -8.54 49.24 -8.37
N CYS A 45 -8.27 49.40 -9.66
CA CYS A 45 -7.22 48.67 -10.38
C CYS A 45 -5.84 49.36 -10.30
N SER A 46 -4.76 48.57 -10.38
CA SER A 46 -3.44 48.99 -10.90
C SER A 46 -2.69 47.77 -11.43
N ALA A 47 -1.84 47.96 -12.45
CA ALA A 47 -1.30 46.90 -13.30
C ALA A 47 0.07 46.36 -12.83
N PRO A 48 0.48 45.12 -13.21
CA PRO A 48 1.69 44.48 -12.69
C PRO A 48 2.97 44.86 -13.43
N LEU A 49 4.10 44.85 -12.71
CA LEU A 49 5.44 44.88 -13.29
C LEU A 49 5.87 43.47 -13.73
N ARG A 50 6.41 43.37 -14.95
CA ARG A 50 7.05 42.15 -15.47
C ARG A 50 8.53 42.12 -15.10
N ALA A 51 9.03 40.94 -14.71
CA ALA A 51 10.44 40.58 -14.80
C ALA A 51 10.56 39.35 -15.71
N SER A 52 11.64 39.26 -16.49
CA SER A 52 11.92 38.12 -17.39
C SER A 52 13.20 37.40 -16.95
N PRO A 53 13.26 36.06 -17.02
CA PRO A 53 14.48 35.32 -16.75
C PRO A 53 15.50 35.47 -17.90
N PRO A 54 16.81 35.32 -17.63
CA PRO A 54 17.84 35.35 -18.67
C PRO A 54 17.88 34.05 -19.50
N LEU A 55 18.41 34.16 -20.72
CA LEU A 55 18.70 33.02 -21.59
C LEU A 55 20.18 32.66 -21.52
N TRP A 56 20.50 31.40 -21.23
CA TRP A 56 21.86 30.87 -21.35
C TRP A 56 22.13 30.41 -22.78
N ARG A 57 23.18 30.94 -23.41
CA ARG A 57 23.71 30.41 -24.68
C ARG A 57 24.64 29.23 -24.40
N THR A 58 24.54 28.18 -25.22
CA THR A 58 25.61 27.21 -25.42
C THR A 58 26.23 27.47 -26.80
N GLU A 59 27.47 27.94 -26.82
CA GLU A 59 28.23 28.09 -28.07
C GLU A 59 28.94 26.77 -28.37
N ARG A 60 28.79 26.26 -29.61
CA ARG A 60 29.57 25.12 -30.09
C ARG A 60 30.89 25.62 -30.64
N ALA A 61 32.00 25.13 -30.08
CA ALA A 61 33.30 25.22 -30.72
C ALA A 61 33.54 23.96 -31.56
N GLU A 62 33.56 24.11 -32.88
CA GLU A 62 34.09 23.07 -33.77
C GLU A 62 35.61 23.24 -33.89
N THR A 63 36.36 22.17 -33.64
CA THR A 63 37.74 22.01 -34.15
C THR A 63 37.93 20.56 -34.60
N ASN A 64 38.83 20.37 -35.57
CA ASN A 64 38.94 19.14 -36.36
C ASN A 64 40.42 18.90 -36.71
N GLN A 65 40.77 17.68 -37.16
CA GLN A 65 42.13 17.21 -37.53
C GLN A 65 43.12 16.92 -36.37
N ALA A 66 44.08 15.99 -36.49
CA ALA A 66 44.19 14.77 -37.33
C ALA A 66 45.38 13.86 -36.93
N ALA A 67 45.20 12.55 -37.13
CA ALA A 67 46.19 11.52 -37.53
C ALA A 67 47.39 11.09 -36.64
N GLY A 68 47.62 9.77 -36.58
CA GLY A 68 48.84 9.10 -36.11
C GLY A 68 48.73 8.44 -34.71
N GLY A 69 49.17 7.20 -34.47
CA GLY A 69 49.60 6.15 -35.41
C GLY A 69 50.34 4.97 -34.74
N VAL A 70 49.76 3.77 -34.79
CA VAL A 70 50.35 2.41 -34.65
C VAL A 70 51.35 2.12 -33.50
N VAL A 71 50.98 1.18 -32.62
CA VAL A 71 51.73 -0.07 -32.26
C VAL A 71 50.81 -0.93 -31.36
N ALA A 72 51.01 -2.26 -31.34
CA ALA A 72 50.12 -3.20 -30.65
C ALA A 72 50.83 -4.05 -29.58
N SER A 73 50.22 -4.09 -28.39
CA SER A 73 50.37 -5.11 -27.34
C SER A 73 49.25 -4.91 -26.31
N GLY A 74 48.60 -5.94 -25.75
CA GLY A 74 48.82 -7.37 -25.96
C GLY A 74 48.57 -8.22 -24.72
N GLU A 75 47.50 -7.95 -23.96
CA GLU A 75 47.12 -8.70 -22.75
C GLU A 75 45.61 -8.99 -22.75
N GLU A 76 45.23 -10.21 -22.41
CA GLU A 76 43.83 -10.63 -22.30
C GLU A 76 43.27 -10.34 -20.89
N SER A 77 42.34 -9.40 -20.82
CA SER A 77 41.49 -9.19 -19.63
C SER A 77 40.10 -9.75 -19.89
N ALA A 78 39.79 -10.91 -19.31
CA ALA A 78 38.48 -11.54 -19.43
C ALA A 78 37.40 -10.74 -18.67
N LEU A 79 36.72 -9.83 -19.36
CA LEU A 79 35.56 -9.12 -18.84
C LEU A 79 34.40 -10.10 -18.62
N LEU A 80 33.97 -10.26 -17.37
CA LEU A 80 32.67 -10.88 -17.07
C LEU A 80 31.57 -10.01 -17.65
N THR A 81 30.94 -10.46 -18.73
CA THR A 81 29.68 -9.89 -19.21
C THR A 81 28.56 -10.27 -18.24
N VAL A 82 28.17 -9.33 -17.38
CA VAL A 82 26.91 -9.44 -16.61
C VAL A 82 25.76 -9.59 -17.62
N PRO A 83 24.91 -10.62 -17.51
CA PRO A 83 23.81 -10.79 -18.44
C PRO A 83 22.78 -9.66 -18.26
N THR A 84 22.42 -9.00 -19.36
CA THR A 84 21.30 -8.06 -19.37
C THR A 84 19.99 -8.80 -19.08
N PRO A 85 19.10 -8.27 -18.24
CA PRO A 85 17.81 -8.92 -17.96
C PRO A 85 16.94 -9.02 -19.23
N PRO A 86 16.01 -9.98 -19.31
CA PRO A 86 15.06 -10.07 -20.41
C PRO A 86 14.19 -8.81 -20.47
N ASP A 87 14.04 -8.23 -21.67
CA ASP A 87 13.25 -7.01 -21.89
C ASP A 87 11.75 -7.31 -21.82
N CYS A 88 11.22 -7.35 -20.60
CA CYS A 88 9.79 -7.48 -20.33
C CYS A 88 9.06 -6.21 -20.80
N GLY A 89 8.63 -6.23 -22.06
CA GLY A 89 8.11 -5.09 -22.80
C GLY A 89 7.11 -4.23 -22.03
N ASN A 90 7.52 -3.00 -21.71
CA ASN A 90 6.75 -2.07 -20.90
C ASN A 90 5.51 -1.53 -21.67
N PRO A 91 4.26 -1.79 -21.21
CA PRO A 91 3.05 -1.36 -21.90
C PRO A 91 2.81 0.17 -21.89
N TRP A 92 3.51 0.93 -21.03
CA TRP A 92 3.29 2.37 -20.85
C TRP A 92 3.90 3.27 -21.95
N ARG A 93 4.22 2.74 -23.13
CA ARG A 93 4.87 3.47 -24.24
C ARG A 93 3.96 3.92 -25.40
N HIS A 94 2.67 4.16 -25.14
CA HIS A 94 1.77 4.85 -26.08
C HIS A 94 1.18 6.15 -25.52
N GLY A 95 2.01 7.19 -25.46
CA GLY A 95 1.63 8.56 -25.07
C GLY A 95 2.29 9.61 -25.97
N SER A 96 1.93 9.65 -27.26
CA SER A 96 2.51 10.60 -28.22
C SER A 96 2.03 12.03 -27.93
N ALA A 97 2.91 12.87 -27.38
CA ALA A 97 2.59 14.25 -27.04
C ALA A 97 2.40 15.14 -28.29
N LEU A 98 1.15 15.25 -28.76
CA LEU A 98 0.80 16.19 -29.83
C LEU A 98 0.54 17.58 -29.25
N VAL A 99 1.48 18.51 -29.45
CA VAL A 99 1.35 19.91 -29.00
C VAL A 99 0.34 20.65 -29.89
N VAL A 100 -0.92 20.69 -29.48
CA VAL A 100 -1.96 21.46 -30.19
C VAL A 100 -2.04 22.88 -29.62
N VAL A 101 -1.59 23.85 -30.42
CA VAL A 101 -1.74 25.28 -30.11
C VAL A 101 -3.16 25.72 -30.49
N CYS A 102 -4.10 25.63 -29.54
CA CYS A 102 -5.47 26.11 -29.74
C CYS A 102 -5.55 27.64 -29.72
N GLY A 103 -5.55 28.25 -30.91
CA GLY A 103 -5.98 29.63 -31.11
C GLY A 103 -7.49 29.80 -30.86
N TRP A 104 -7.89 31.00 -30.44
CA TRP A 104 -9.30 31.30 -30.14
C TRP A 104 -10.15 31.47 -31.42
N ALA A 105 -11.30 30.79 -31.48
CA ALA A 105 -12.34 31.06 -32.46
C ALA A 105 -13.74 30.88 -31.83
N LEU A 106 -14.57 31.92 -31.88
CA LEU A 106 -15.97 31.91 -31.46
C LEU A 106 -16.87 31.49 -32.63
N VAL A 107 -17.69 30.45 -32.44
CA VAL A 107 -18.88 30.16 -33.27
C VAL A 107 -20.02 29.75 -32.34
N ALA A 108 -21.26 30.13 -32.69
CA ALA A 108 -22.42 30.10 -31.80
C ALA A 108 -23.27 28.80 -31.90
N TRP A 109 -24.25 28.70 -31.01
CA TRP A 109 -25.26 27.63 -30.89
C TRP A 109 -25.96 27.23 -32.20
N GLY A 110 -26.34 25.96 -32.27
CA GLY A 110 -27.39 25.43 -33.14
C GLY A 110 -27.96 24.13 -32.61
N CYS A 111 -29.15 24.15 -32.02
CA CYS A 111 -29.83 22.96 -31.50
C CYS A 111 -30.70 22.31 -32.59
N THR A 112 -30.50 21.02 -32.87
CA THR A 112 -31.49 20.14 -33.52
C THR A 112 -31.48 18.76 -32.87
N SER A 113 -32.65 18.13 -32.82
CA SER A 113 -32.88 16.82 -32.21
C SER A 113 -32.82 15.69 -33.24
N SER A 114 -32.61 14.46 -32.75
CA SER A 114 -32.75 13.21 -33.53
C SER A 114 -33.47 12.13 -32.69
N PRO A 115 -34.21 11.19 -33.31
CA PRO A 115 -35.20 10.36 -32.63
C PRO A 115 -34.65 9.07 -32.00
N PRO A 116 -35.39 8.42 -31.08
CA PRO A 116 -35.00 7.15 -30.45
C PRO A 116 -35.09 5.96 -31.42
N LEU A 117 -34.19 4.98 -31.21
CA LEU A 117 -34.25 3.67 -31.86
C LEU A 117 -35.36 2.80 -31.26
N LYS A 118 -35.95 1.92 -32.10
CA LYS A 118 -37.03 1.01 -31.69
C LYS A 118 -36.49 -0.32 -31.19
N ILE A 119 -37.22 -0.90 -30.24
CA ILE A 119 -37.18 -2.32 -29.90
C ILE A 119 -37.74 -3.12 -31.09
N GLY A 120 -37.15 -4.28 -31.36
CA GLY A 120 -37.71 -5.30 -32.26
C GLY A 120 -37.83 -6.62 -31.52
N GLU A 121 -39.07 -7.08 -31.34
CA GLU A 121 -39.37 -8.48 -31.02
C GLU A 121 -39.28 -9.29 -32.32
N ASP A 122 -38.83 -10.53 -32.25
CA ASP A 122 -39.15 -11.52 -33.27
C ASP A 122 -39.33 -12.90 -32.63
N SER A 123 -40.26 -13.69 -33.16
CA SER A 123 -40.71 -14.94 -32.52
C SER A 123 -40.84 -16.07 -33.54
N GLY A 124 -40.37 -17.26 -33.18
CA GLY A 124 -40.38 -18.41 -34.09
C GLY A 124 -39.81 -19.68 -33.46
N GLY A 125 -40.67 -20.49 -32.86
CA GLY A 125 -40.35 -21.87 -32.49
C GLY A 125 -40.78 -22.85 -33.58
N PHE A 126 -40.11 -24.00 -33.68
CA PHE A 126 -40.61 -25.19 -34.37
C PHE A 126 -40.12 -26.45 -33.66
N ASP A 127 -40.87 -27.55 -33.78
CA ASP A 127 -40.84 -28.66 -32.83
C ASP A 127 -40.58 -30.04 -33.47
N SER A 128 -40.06 -30.95 -32.66
CA SER A 128 -40.11 -32.41 -32.75
C SER A 128 -39.33 -33.15 -33.86
N ALA A 129 -38.46 -34.06 -33.42
CA ALA A 129 -38.22 -35.36 -34.06
C ALA A 129 -37.74 -36.37 -32.99
N ARG A 130 -38.48 -37.48 -32.80
CA ARG A 130 -38.06 -38.64 -31.99
C ARG A 130 -37.42 -39.70 -32.89
N VAL A 131 -36.44 -40.44 -32.35
CA VAL A 131 -36.19 -41.84 -32.68
C VAL A 131 -35.85 -42.57 -31.36
N ASP A 132 -36.31 -43.81 -31.21
CA ASP A 132 -36.31 -44.55 -29.95
C ASP A 132 -34.99 -45.31 -29.66
N GLY A 133 -34.83 -45.74 -28.40
CA GLY A 133 -33.72 -46.61 -27.95
C GLY A 133 -33.92 -48.10 -28.27
N PRO A 134 -33.08 -48.97 -27.70
CA PRO A 134 -33.54 -49.65 -26.48
C PRO A 134 -32.49 -49.72 -25.35
N ASP A 135 -32.93 -50.27 -24.21
CA ASP A 135 -32.28 -50.21 -22.88
C ASP A 135 -31.59 -51.53 -22.47
N SER A 136 -30.45 -51.43 -21.76
CA SER A 136 -29.99 -52.38 -20.72
C SER A 136 -28.68 -51.90 -20.05
N GLY A 137 -28.75 -51.44 -18.79
CA GLY A 137 -27.57 -51.23 -17.93
C GLY A 137 -27.28 -52.45 -17.03
N PRO A 138 -26.67 -52.29 -15.84
CA PRO A 138 -25.84 -51.16 -15.36
C PRO A 138 -24.48 -51.62 -14.77
N ALA A 139 -23.49 -50.72 -14.64
CA ALA A 139 -22.29 -50.97 -13.84
C ALA A 139 -21.63 -49.68 -13.30
N ASP A 140 -21.44 -49.64 -11.98
CA ASP A 140 -20.39 -48.99 -11.18
C ASP A 140 -19.82 -47.63 -11.62
N GLY A 141 -20.21 -46.57 -10.91
CA GLY A 141 -19.62 -45.24 -11.04
C GLY A 141 -18.37 -45.03 -10.19
N ARG A 142 -17.40 -44.29 -10.73
CA ARG A 142 -16.32 -43.63 -9.97
C ARG A 142 -15.91 -42.33 -10.69
N PRO A 143 -16.14 -41.14 -10.12
CA PRO A 143 -15.55 -39.92 -10.65
C PRO A 143 -14.03 -39.91 -10.41
N PRO A 144 -13.23 -39.28 -11.28
CA PRO A 144 -11.81 -39.06 -11.00
C PRO A 144 -11.68 -38.02 -9.88
N GLY A 145 -11.26 -38.46 -8.70
CA GLY A 145 -11.00 -37.55 -7.58
C GLY A 145 -9.64 -36.87 -7.73
N GLY A 146 -9.60 -35.55 -7.54
CA GLY A 146 -8.40 -34.73 -7.60
C GLY A 146 -8.43 -33.45 -6.75
N ASP A 147 -9.58 -33.10 -6.18
CA ASP A 147 -9.73 -31.90 -5.35
C ASP A 147 -8.99 -32.09 -4.02
N SER A 148 -7.92 -31.32 -3.81
CA SER A 148 -7.27 -31.22 -2.51
C SER A 148 -8.17 -30.39 -1.59
N ALA A 149 -9.03 -31.06 -0.83
CA ALA A 149 -9.83 -30.41 0.19
C ALA A 149 -8.91 -29.63 1.14
N ALA A 150 -9.10 -28.30 1.18
CA ALA A 150 -8.37 -27.42 2.09
C ALA A 150 -8.56 -27.90 3.54
N SER A 151 -7.56 -27.67 4.38
CA SER A 151 -7.73 -27.94 5.81
C SER A 151 -8.83 -27.01 6.32
N PRO A 152 -9.93 -27.53 6.90
CA PRO A 152 -10.97 -26.66 7.43
C PRO A 152 -10.36 -25.79 8.52
N GLY A 153 -10.67 -24.49 8.48
CA GLY A 153 -10.18 -23.54 9.47
C GLY A 153 -10.57 -23.95 10.90
N PRO A 154 -9.90 -23.39 11.93
CA PRO A 154 -10.35 -23.55 13.31
C PRO A 154 -11.84 -23.16 13.45
N PRO A 155 -12.60 -23.74 14.40
CA PRO A 155 -14.02 -23.42 14.56
C PRO A 155 -14.22 -21.96 14.98
N VAL A 156 -15.10 -21.22 14.29
CA VAL A 156 -15.31 -19.77 14.51
C VAL A 156 -15.46 -19.40 16.00
N ASP A 157 -14.55 -18.57 16.49
CA ASP A 157 -14.67 -17.89 17.78
C ASP A 157 -15.11 -16.44 17.55
N VAL A 158 -16.42 -16.24 17.30
CA VAL A 158 -17.01 -14.91 17.10
C VAL A 158 -17.22 -14.25 18.47
N THR A 159 -16.16 -13.69 19.02
CA THR A 159 -16.17 -13.02 20.32
C THR A 159 -16.31 -11.51 20.17
N THR A 160 -17.21 -10.92 20.97
CA THR A 160 -17.36 -9.46 21.11
C THR A 160 -16.26 -8.82 22.00
N VAL A 161 -15.13 -9.51 22.13
CA VAL A 161 -13.95 -9.17 22.96
C VAL A 161 -12.77 -9.93 22.35
N ASP A 162 -11.62 -9.29 22.17
CA ASP A 162 -10.44 -9.97 21.65
C ASP A 162 -9.86 -10.97 22.69
N VAL A 163 -10.07 -12.27 22.44
CA VAL A 163 -9.50 -13.38 23.22
C VAL A 163 -8.47 -14.19 22.44
N THR A 164 -8.34 -13.94 21.13
CA THR A 164 -7.37 -14.62 20.25
C THR A 164 -6.04 -13.87 20.33
N PRO A 165 -4.92 -14.47 20.76
CA PRO A 165 -3.64 -13.75 20.85
C PRO A 165 -3.28 -13.03 19.53
N PRO A 166 -2.72 -11.80 19.54
CA PRO A 166 -2.25 -11.12 18.32
C PRO A 166 -1.18 -11.89 17.52
N SER A 167 -0.60 -12.92 18.12
CA SER A 167 0.34 -13.87 17.52
C SER A 167 -0.31 -15.16 17.00
N ASP A 168 -1.64 -15.29 17.01
CA ASP A 168 -2.33 -16.33 16.22
C ASP A 168 -2.34 -15.91 14.75
N ASP A 169 -1.95 -16.82 13.88
CA ASP A 169 -1.38 -16.52 12.57
C ASP A 169 -2.04 -17.33 11.44
N TRP A 170 -3.07 -18.14 11.73
CA TRP A 170 -3.58 -19.14 10.79
C TRP A 170 -4.05 -18.56 9.44
N ILE A 171 -4.67 -17.37 9.45
CA ILE A 171 -5.10 -16.59 8.27
C ILE A 171 -3.91 -16.08 7.45
N PHE A 172 -2.72 -15.97 8.05
CA PHE A 172 -1.53 -15.36 7.47
C PHE A 172 -0.41 -16.38 7.19
N THR A 173 -0.76 -17.67 7.16
CA THR A 173 0.16 -18.75 6.77
C THR A 173 0.30 -18.85 5.25
N PHE A 174 1.32 -19.59 4.81
CA PHE A 174 1.55 -19.94 3.40
C PHE A 174 1.50 -21.46 3.18
N ASP A 175 0.67 -22.14 3.98
CA ASP A 175 0.45 -23.59 3.91
C ASP A 175 -0.70 -23.95 2.95
N GLN A 176 -1.65 -23.03 2.72
CA GLN A 176 -2.70 -23.14 1.71
C GLN A 176 -3.07 -21.78 1.10
N ILE A 177 -3.80 -21.77 -0.01
CA ILE A 177 -4.58 -20.61 -0.44
C ILE A 177 -5.94 -20.73 0.23
N HIS A 178 -6.33 -19.72 1.01
CA HIS A 178 -7.64 -19.70 1.67
C HIS A 178 -8.78 -19.57 0.66
N THR A 179 -9.96 -20.07 0.98
CA THR A 179 -11.18 -19.81 0.21
C THR A 179 -11.98 -18.72 0.92
N ILE A 180 -12.13 -17.55 0.28
CA ILE A 180 -12.92 -16.43 0.80
C ILE A 180 -14.19 -16.25 -0.02
N GLU A 181 -15.32 -16.21 0.66
CA GLU A 181 -16.64 -15.96 0.10
C GLU A 181 -17.17 -14.62 0.62
N ILE A 182 -17.74 -13.79 -0.25
CA ILE A 182 -18.38 -12.52 0.10
C ILE A 182 -19.78 -12.50 -0.51
N GLU A 183 -20.80 -12.26 0.31
CA GLU A 183 -22.16 -12.02 -0.21
C GLU A 183 -22.54 -10.55 -0.03
N LEU A 184 -23.08 -9.97 -1.09
CA LEU A 184 -23.59 -8.60 -1.14
C LEU A 184 -25.06 -8.63 -1.55
N PRO A 185 -25.99 -8.26 -0.65
CA PRO A 185 -27.38 -7.96 -1.00
C PRO A 185 -27.48 -7.04 -2.22
N HIS A 186 -28.57 -7.16 -3.00
CA HIS A 186 -28.70 -6.41 -4.26
C HIS A 186 -28.60 -4.88 -4.07
N GLU A 187 -29.10 -4.37 -2.95
CA GLU A 187 -28.98 -2.96 -2.55
C GLU A 187 -27.56 -2.56 -2.14
N SER A 188 -26.83 -3.42 -1.43
CA SER A 188 -25.40 -3.26 -1.13
C SER A 188 -24.55 -3.21 -2.41
N TRP A 189 -24.82 -4.12 -3.36
CA TRP A 189 -24.18 -4.12 -4.68
C TRP A 189 -24.47 -2.83 -5.46
N GLN A 190 -25.75 -2.41 -5.55
CA GLN A 190 -26.10 -1.15 -6.21
C GLN A 190 -25.44 0.06 -5.55
N SER A 191 -25.34 0.07 -4.22
CA SER A 191 -24.71 1.15 -3.46
C SER A 191 -23.20 1.24 -3.77
N LEU A 192 -22.47 0.13 -3.80
CA LEU A 192 -21.05 0.11 -4.19
C LEU A 192 -20.80 0.44 -5.67
N VAL A 193 -21.79 0.27 -6.55
CA VAL A 193 -21.72 0.75 -7.94
C VAL A 193 -21.89 2.28 -8.02
N ALA A 194 -22.65 2.89 -7.09
CA ALA A 194 -22.86 4.33 -7.03
C ALA A 194 -21.75 5.07 -6.27
N ASP A 195 -21.30 4.53 -5.13
CA ASP A 195 -20.14 4.99 -4.36
C ASP A 195 -19.32 3.77 -3.88
N PRO A 196 -18.15 3.49 -4.49
CA PRO A 196 -17.31 2.35 -4.11
C PRO A 196 -16.61 2.54 -2.75
N TYR A 197 -16.58 3.76 -2.20
CA TYR A 197 -15.85 4.08 -0.97
C TYR A 197 -16.69 3.90 0.30
N GLY A 198 -18.01 3.98 0.19
CA GLY A 198 -18.93 3.69 1.28
C GLY A 198 -18.88 2.22 1.69
N TYR A 199 -19.01 1.95 2.99
CA TYR A 199 -19.29 0.61 3.48
C TYR A 199 -20.76 0.25 3.24
N VAL A 200 -21.00 -1.02 2.92
CA VAL A 200 -22.32 -1.61 2.76
C VAL A 200 -22.42 -2.93 3.55
N PRO A 201 -23.61 -3.34 4.00
CA PRO A 201 -23.78 -4.64 4.64
C PRO A 201 -23.49 -5.81 3.69
N GLY A 202 -22.89 -6.87 4.22
CA GLY A 202 -22.72 -8.16 3.55
C GLY A 202 -22.48 -9.30 4.54
N SER A 203 -22.10 -10.45 4.00
CA SER A 203 -21.52 -11.57 4.77
C SER A 203 -20.11 -11.88 4.26
N PHE A 204 -19.33 -12.57 5.08
CA PHE A 204 -17.97 -13.02 4.80
C PHE A 204 -17.80 -14.45 5.29
N ALA A 205 -17.10 -15.30 4.55
CA ALA A 205 -16.58 -16.55 5.08
C ALA A 205 -15.14 -16.77 4.62
N ILE A 206 -14.34 -17.44 5.46
CA ILE A 206 -12.99 -17.91 5.11
C ILE A 206 -12.81 -19.35 5.60
N ASP A 207 -12.41 -20.25 4.70
CA ASP A 207 -12.23 -21.69 4.96
C ASP A 207 -13.44 -22.34 5.68
N GLY A 208 -14.65 -21.96 5.24
CA GLY A 208 -15.93 -22.38 5.81
C GLY A 208 -16.34 -21.68 7.12
N GLN A 209 -15.48 -20.84 7.70
CA GLN A 209 -15.78 -20.07 8.90
C GLN A 209 -16.50 -18.78 8.52
N ARG A 210 -17.83 -18.78 8.66
CA ARG A 210 -18.72 -17.67 8.26
C ARG A 210 -18.95 -16.65 9.37
N LEU A 211 -19.06 -15.39 8.97
CA LEU A 211 -19.46 -14.23 9.77
C LEU A 211 -20.45 -13.37 8.95
N ASP A 212 -21.65 -13.19 9.51
CA ASP A 212 -22.69 -12.31 8.95
C ASP A 212 -22.63 -10.91 9.60
N GLU A 213 -23.34 -9.93 9.02
CA GLU A 213 -23.40 -8.54 9.49
C GLU A 213 -22.05 -7.80 9.43
N VAL A 214 -21.24 -8.05 8.38
CA VAL A 214 -19.97 -7.35 8.15
C VAL A 214 -20.15 -6.13 7.25
N GLY A 215 -19.28 -5.13 7.41
CA GLY A 215 -19.12 -4.03 6.46
C GLY A 215 -18.18 -4.40 5.31
N VAL A 216 -18.61 -4.20 4.07
CA VAL A 216 -17.77 -4.41 2.87
C VAL A 216 -17.63 -3.09 2.11
N ARG A 217 -16.43 -2.77 1.63
CA ARG A 217 -16.22 -1.67 0.65
C ARG A 217 -15.12 -1.98 -0.35
N VAL A 218 -15.11 -1.23 -1.45
CA VAL A 218 -14.02 -1.26 -2.43
C VAL A 218 -12.86 -0.35 -1.97
N ARG A 219 -11.64 -0.69 -2.40
CA ARG A 219 -10.39 0.04 -2.16
C ARG A 219 -9.69 0.40 -3.48
N GLY A 220 -8.74 1.33 -3.38
CA GLY A 220 -8.00 1.90 -4.50
C GLY A 220 -8.55 3.28 -4.91
N LYS A 221 -7.73 4.09 -5.60
CA LYS A 221 -8.13 5.38 -6.18
C LYS A 221 -7.48 5.53 -7.57
N ILE A 222 -6.52 6.46 -7.74
CA ILE A 222 -5.72 6.59 -8.96
C ILE A 222 -4.95 5.28 -9.19
N GLY A 223 -4.99 4.75 -10.41
CA GLY A 223 -4.28 3.53 -10.82
C GLY A 223 -4.88 2.21 -10.30
N SER A 224 -5.35 2.17 -9.04
CA SER A 224 -5.72 0.93 -8.33
C SER A 224 -7.22 0.65 -8.20
N LEU A 225 -8.11 1.64 -8.37
CA LEU A 225 -9.56 1.41 -8.32
C LEU A 225 -10.04 0.60 -9.54
N ARG A 226 -10.95 -0.36 -9.31
CA ARG A 226 -11.72 -1.06 -10.37
C ARG A 226 -13.20 -1.17 -9.96
N PRO A 227 -14.15 -1.23 -10.92
CA PRO A 227 -15.55 -1.49 -10.62
C PRO A 227 -15.77 -2.95 -10.18
N LEU A 228 -16.91 -3.25 -9.54
CA LEU A 228 -17.29 -4.62 -9.15
C LEU A 228 -17.33 -5.62 -10.32
N THR A 229 -17.51 -5.15 -11.55
CA THR A 229 -17.46 -5.97 -12.78
C THR A 229 -16.04 -6.33 -13.23
N GLY A 230 -15.01 -5.65 -12.70
CA GLY A 230 -13.60 -5.97 -12.87
C GLY A 230 -13.04 -6.68 -11.64
N LYS A 231 -11.81 -6.33 -11.24
CA LYS A 231 -11.10 -6.93 -10.09
C LYS A 231 -10.74 -5.89 -9.00
N PRO A 232 -11.71 -5.40 -8.22
CA PRO A 232 -11.49 -4.40 -7.16
C PRO A 232 -10.60 -4.93 -6.02
N LYS A 233 -9.81 -4.06 -5.37
CA LYS A 233 -9.35 -4.31 -4.00
C LYS A 233 -10.57 -4.19 -3.07
N PHE A 234 -10.69 -4.99 -2.01
CA PHE A 234 -11.74 -4.86 -0.98
C PHE A 234 -11.16 -4.53 0.40
N LYS A 235 -11.98 -3.97 1.29
CA LYS A 235 -11.82 -4.08 2.76
C LYS A 235 -13.10 -4.67 3.34
N ILE A 236 -12.94 -5.72 4.16
CA ILE A 236 -13.97 -6.31 5.03
C ILE A 236 -13.73 -5.75 6.44
N ASP A 237 -14.79 -5.40 7.14
CA ASP A 237 -14.77 -4.57 8.34
C ASP A 237 -15.81 -5.14 9.32
N PHE A 238 -15.33 -5.94 10.28
CA PHE A 238 -16.17 -6.84 11.07
C PHE A 238 -16.95 -6.07 12.14
N ASN A 239 -16.36 -5.03 12.74
CA ASN A 239 -17.03 -4.15 13.70
C ASN A 239 -17.89 -3.03 13.07
N HIS A 240 -18.04 -2.98 11.74
CA HIS A 240 -18.74 -1.88 11.07
C HIS A 240 -20.24 -1.76 11.43
N LEU A 241 -20.93 -2.90 11.56
CA LEU A 241 -22.37 -2.94 11.89
C LEU A 241 -22.63 -3.43 13.32
N VAL A 242 -21.72 -4.24 13.87
CA VAL A 242 -21.80 -4.80 15.23
C VAL A 242 -20.60 -4.31 16.03
N GLU A 243 -20.85 -3.35 16.91
CA GLU A 243 -19.85 -2.80 17.84
C GLU A 243 -19.12 -3.93 18.59
N ASP A 244 -17.80 -3.81 18.70
CA ASP A 244 -16.88 -4.81 19.28
C ASP A 244 -16.87 -6.22 18.66
N GLN A 245 -17.50 -6.47 17.51
CA GLN A 245 -17.30 -7.72 16.76
C GLN A 245 -15.83 -7.87 16.31
N ARG A 246 -15.28 -9.09 16.39
CA ARG A 246 -13.95 -9.46 15.89
C ARG A 246 -14.01 -10.80 15.16
N PHE A 247 -13.14 -11.00 14.18
CA PHE A 247 -12.90 -12.30 13.54
C PHE A 247 -11.47 -12.76 13.87
N TYR A 248 -11.32 -13.76 14.75
CA TYR A 248 -10.00 -14.17 15.28
C TYR A 248 -9.19 -12.99 15.85
N GLY A 249 -9.90 -12.11 16.57
CA GLY A 249 -9.36 -10.88 17.14
C GLY A 249 -9.16 -9.72 16.15
N LEU A 250 -9.22 -9.96 14.83
CA LEU A 250 -9.11 -8.89 13.82
C LEU A 250 -10.38 -8.02 13.80
N GLU A 251 -10.22 -6.71 13.66
CA GLU A 251 -11.31 -5.78 13.33
C GLU A 251 -11.65 -5.77 11.85
N SER A 252 -10.64 -5.98 11.01
CA SER A 252 -10.82 -5.89 9.57
C SER A 252 -9.76 -6.62 8.77
N LEU A 253 -10.06 -6.85 7.49
CA LEU A 253 -9.18 -7.53 6.55
C LEU A 253 -9.17 -6.81 5.20
N SER A 254 -7.99 -6.58 4.64
CA SER A 254 -7.85 -6.07 3.26
C SER A 254 -7.61 -7.21 2.29
N LEU A 255 -8.25 -7.13 1.12
CA LEU A 255 -8.05 -8.07 0.02
C LEU A 255 -7.51 -7.29 -1.18
N ASN A 256 -6.21 -7.40 -1.43
CA ASN A 256 -5.52 -6.72 -2.52
C ASN A 256 -5.58 -7.58 -3.80
N SER A 257 -6.05 -7.01 -4.91
CA SER A 257 -6.37 -7.73 -6.16
C SER A 257 -5.21 -7.93 -7.13
N ASN A 258 -4.02 -7.40 -6.81
CA ASN A 258 -2.79 -7.48 -7.61
C ASN A 258 -2.91 -7.00 -9.07
N VAL A 259 -3.87 -6.12 -9.39
CA VAL A 259 -4.03 -5.55 -10.75
C VAL A 259 -2.83 -4.72 -11.23
N ALA A 260 -1.94 -4.29 -10.33
CA ALA A 260 -0.67 -3.64 -10.64
C ALA A 260 0.55 -4.60 -10.60
N ASP A 261 0.36 -5.84 -10.13
CA ASP A 261 1.43 -6.84 -9.97
C ASP A 261 1.10 -8.13 -10.72
N CYS A 262 1.60 -8.22 -11.96
CA CYS A 262 1.50 -9.43 -12.76
C CYS A 262 2.22 -10.65 -12.14
N SER A 263 3.10 -10.47 -11.15
CA SER A 263 3.73 -11.58 -10.45
C SER A 263 2.85 -12.20 -9.35
N TYR A 264 1.96 -11.39 -8.75
CA TYR A 264 1.24 -11.65 -7.51
C TYR A 264 2.12 -11.82 -6.26
N LEU A 265 3.45 -11.68 -6.36
CA LEU A 265 4.40 -11.96 -5.27
C LEU A 265 4.80 -10.71 -4.48
N LYS A 266 4.69 -9.50 -5.06
CA LYS A 266 5.44 -8.33 -4.58
C LYS A 266 5.13 -7.93 -3.15
N GLU A 267 3.85 -7.83 -2.81
CA GLU A 267 3.42 -7.35 -1.50
C GLU A 267 3.82 -8.34 -0.38
N VAL A 268 3.66 -9.65 -0.65
CA VAL A 268 4.09 -10.73 0.24
C VAL A 268 5.61 -10.77 0.40
N MET A 269 6.36 -10.64 -0.69
CA MET A 269 7.83 -10.63 -0.65
C MET A 269 8.37 -9.35 0.03
N SER A 270 7.72 -8.20 -0.14
CA SER A 270 8.05 -6.98 0.59
C SER A 270 7.78 -7.14 2.09
N ALA A 271 6.61 -7.64 2.48
CA ALA A 271 6.29 -7.91 3.88
C ALA A 271 7.31 -8.85 4.52
N ARG A 272 7.74 -9.91 3.82
CA ARG A 272 8.81 -10.80 4.29
C ARG A 272 10.14 -10.07 4.49
N VAL A 273 10.59 -9.26 3.53
CA VAL A 273 11.85 -8.52 3.63
C VAL A 273 11.83 -7.46 4.73
N TYR A 274 10.72 -6.75 4.92
CA TYR A 274 10.57 -5.82 6.04
C TYR A 274 10.62 -6.54 7.39
N ALA A 275 9.96 -7.70 7.52
CA ALA A 275 10.00 -8.50 8.74
C ALA A 275 11.42 -9.05 9.03
N ASP A 276 12.14 -9.57 8.02
CA ASP A 276 13.54 -10.01 8.15
C ASP A 276 14.47 -8.83 8.50
N ALA A 277 14.15 -7.62 8.03
CA ALA A 277 14.84 -6.37 8.37
C ALA A 277 14.42 -5.76 9.74
N GLY A 278 13.56 -6.44 10.52
CA GLY A 278 13.08 -5.95 11.82
C GLY A 278 12.13 -4.74 11.75
N ILE A 279 11.57 -4.44 10.58
CA ILE A 279 10.64 -3.34 10.34
C ILE A 279 9.20 -3.83 10.56
N SER A 280 8.42 -3.07 11.32
CA SER A 280 7.01 -3.38 11.58
C SER A 280 6.22 -3.37 10.28
N THR A 281 5.53 -4.46 9.93
CA THR A 281 4.89 -4.62 8.61
C THR A 281 3.66 -5.51 8.68
N SER A 282 2.67 -5.28 7.81
CA SER A 282 1.44 -6.08 7.78
C SER A 282 1.75 -7.53 7.47
N ARG A 283 1.08 -8.44 8.16
CA ARG A 283 1.00 -9.84 7.73
C ARG A 283 0.25 -9.97 6.42
N THR A 284 0.61 -10.99 5.65
CA THR A 284 0.03 -11.26 4.33
C THR A 284 -0.11 -12.75 4.08
N SER A 285 -1.04 -13.13 3.19
CA SER A 285 -1.24 -14.50 2.69
C SER A 285 -2.06 -14.45 1.40
N TYR A 286 -2.66 -15.57 0.96
CA TYR A 286 -3.43 -15.64 -0.29
C TYR A 286 -4.83 -16.20 -0.08
N ALA A 287 -5.77 -15.70 -0.88
CA ALA A 287 -7.11 -16.26 -1.00
C ALA A 287 -7.56 -16.39 -2.46
N ARG A 288 -8.37 -17.42 -2.77
CA ARG A 288 -9.30 -17.38 -3.91
C ARG A 288 -10.57 -16.69 -3.40
N VAL A 289 -10.99 -15.61 -4.06
CA VAL A 289 -12.16 -14.82 -3.65
C VAL A 289 -13.35 -15.09 -4.58
N THR A 290 -14.52 -15.33 -4.01
CA THR A 290 -15.80 -15.25 -4.72
C THR A 290 -16.62 -14.07 -4.19
N VAL A 291 -17.46 -13.47 -5.04
CA VAL A 291 -18.46 -12.48 -4.61
C VAL A 291 -19.79 -12.79 -5.31
N ASN A 292 -20.84 -13.07 -4.54
CA ASN A 292 -22.15 -13.53 -5.05
C ASN A 292 -22.00 -14.68 -6.08
N ASP A 293 -21.43 -15.80 -5.64
CA ASP A 293 -21.09 -17.01 -6.42
C ASP A 293 -20.11 -16.83 -7.60
N ALA A 294 -19.85 -15.60 -8.03
CA ALA A 294 -18.91 -15.32 -9.13
C ALA A 294 -17.46 -15.36 -8.64
N ASP A 295 -16.59 -16.03 -9.39
CA ASP A 295 -15.15 -16.06 -9.13
C ASP A 295 -14.48 -14.70 -9.42
N TYR A 296 -13.67 -14.22 -8.50
CA TYR A 296 -12.88 -12.97 -8.61
C TYR A 296 -11.38 -13.24 -8.75
N GLY A 297 -10.92 -14.49 -8.64
CA GLY A 297 -9.53 -14.87 -8.81
C GLY A 297 -8.69 -14.81 -7.54
N LEU A 298 -7.37 -14.75 -7.72
CA LEU A 298 -6.38 -14.82 -6.63
C LEU A 298 -6.18 -13.43 -6.01
N TYR A 299 -6.24 -13.32 -4.70
CA TYR A 299 -6.00 -12.10 -3.94
C TYR A 299 -4.89 -12.32 -2.93
N VAL A 300 -4.18 -11.25 -2.59
CA VAL A 300 -3.35 -11.19 -1.38
C VAL A 300 -4.23 -10.69 -0.23
N ILE A 301 -4.27 -11.46 0.85
CA ILE A 301 -4.80 -10.99 2.13
C ILE A 301 -3.75 -10.06 2.73
N VAL A 302 -4.18 -8.89 3.23
CA VAL A 302 -3.33 -7.93 3.93
C VAL A 302 -3.97 -7.56 5.27
N GLU A 303 -3.19 -7.68 6.34
CA GLU A 303 -3.56 -7.23 7.68
C GLU A 303 -3.67 -5.69 7.77
N THR A 304 -4.75 -5.20 8.36
CA THR A 304 -4.90 -3.76 8.69
C THR A 304 -3.89 -3.37 9.76
N GLN A 305 -3.26 -2.20 9.60
CA GLN A 305 -2.35 -1.63 10.60
C GLN A 305 -3.18 -0.85 11.62
N ASP A 306 -3.75 -1.58 12.57
CA ASP A 306 -4.68 -1.16 13.63
C ASP A 306 -4.09 -1.37 15.05
N ASP A 307 -4.91 -1.19 16.09
CA ASP A 307 -4.53 -1.39 17.49
C ASP A 307 -3.95 -2.79 17.79
N ARG A 308 -4.34 -3.82 17.01
CA ARG A 308 -3.90 -5.22 17.16
C ARG A 308 -2.58 -5.47 16.47
N PHE A 309 -2.34 -4.81 15.33
CA PHE A 309 -1.02 -4.68 14.74
C PHE A 309 -0.04 -4.00 15.70
N LEU A 310 -0.42 -2.88 16.33
CA LEU A 310 0.44 -2.16 17.28
C LEU A 310 0.80 -3.03 18.49
N LYS A 311 -0.17 -3.75 19.06
CA LYS A 311 0.06 -4.75 20.14
C LYS A 311 1.02 -5.89 19.79
N ARG A 312 1.34 -6.12 18.51
CA ARG A 312 2.33 -7.14 18.10
C ARG A 312 3.77 -6.59 18.11
N TYR A 313 3.98 -5.32 17.75
CA TYR A 313 5.31 -4.75 17.55
C TYR A 313 5.77 -3.80 18.67
N MET A 314 4.86 -3.02 19.26
CA MET A 314 5.21 -1.90 20.14
C MET A 314 5.17 -2.31 21.62
N ALA A 315 6.09 -1.79 22.42
CA ALA A 315 6.13 -2.04 23.87
C ALA A 315 4.97 -1.34 24.60
N ASP A 316 4.71 -0.08 24.23
CA ASP A 316 3.43 0.59 24.44
C ASP A 316 2.73 0.75 23.08
N PRO A 317 1.52 0.20 22.88
CA PRO A 317 0.77 0.30 21.63
C PRO A 317 -0.25 1.46 21.61
N SER A 318 -0.25 2.35 22.62
CA SER A 318 -1.26 3.43 22.75
C SER A 318 -0.87 4.75 22.07
N GLY A 319 0.23 4.77 21.33
CA GLY A 319 0.70 5.94 20.58
C GLY A 319 -0.10 6.25 19.33
N ASN A 320 0.17 7.41 18.73
CA ASN A 320 -0.54 7.88 17.55
C ASN A 320 -0.02 7.21 16.28
N LEU A 321 -0.92 6.60 15.51
CA LEU A 321 -0.65 6.06 14.18
C LEU A 321 -1.29 6.94 13.11
N TYR A 322 -0.47 7.50 12.21
CA TYR A 322 -0.92 8.34 11.10
C TYR A 322 -0.67 7.69 9.74
N ASP A 323 -1.57 7.92 8.78
CA ASP A 323 -1.45 7.41 7.41
C ASP A 323 -0.87 8.47 6.44
N GLY A 324 0.36 8.22 6.01
CA GLY A 324 1.13 8.97 5.01
C GLY A 324 0.78 8.51 3.59
N LYS A 325 -0.32 9.05 3.09
CA LYS A 325 -0.93 8.75 1.77
C LYS A 325 -1.19 10.02 0.98
N TYR A 326 -1.51 9.89 -0.30
CA TYR A 326 -2.10 11.02 -1.04
C TYR A 326 -3.57 11.26 -0.67
N ILE A 327 -3.89 12.54 -0.46
CA ILE A 327 -5.28 13.04 -0.46
C ILE A 327 -5.69 13.28 -1.92
N TRP A 328 -6.87 12.78 -2.30
CA TRP A 328 -7.37 12.83 -3.69
C TRP A 328 -8.63 13.68 -3.75
N TYR A 329 -8.70 14.58 -4.72
CA TYR A 329 -9.81 15.52 -4.91
C TYR A 329 -10.60 15.27 -6.21
N GLY A 330 -10.37 14.13 -6.86
CA GLY A 330 -11.00 13.74 -8.13
C GLY A 330 -10.09 13.93 -9.35
N GLY A 331 -10.27 13.07 -10.35
CA GLY A 331 -9.46 13.08 -11.58
C GLY A 331 -7.97 12.94 -11.28
N SER A 332 -7.15 13.81 -11.84
CA SER A 332 -5.70 13.89 -11.59
C SER A 332 -5.33 14.89 -10.47
N SER A 333 -6.28 15.36 -9.66
CA SER A 333 -6.04 16.29 -8.56
C SER A 333 -5.75 15.54 -7.26
N TYR A 334 -4.54 15.69 -6.73
CA TYR A 334 -4.13 15.09 -5.45
C TYR A 334 -3.00 15.89 -4.79
N THR A 335 -2.87 15.72 -3.48
CA THR A 335 -1.75 16.21 -2.66
C THR A 335 -1.04 15.01 -2.05
N LEU A 336 0.27 14.88 -2.26
CA LEU A 336 1.12 13.95 -1.51
C LEU A 336 1.46 14.57 -0.15
N LEU A 337 1.33 13.79 0.92
CA LEU A 337 1.63 14.23 2.28
C LEU A 337 3.09 13.92 2.62
N ASP A 338 3.79 14.90 3.18
CA ASP A 338 5.17 14.78 3.64
C ASP A 338 5.52 15.96 4.54
N PHE A 339 6.51 15.77 5.40
CA PHE A 339 6.95 16.76 6.37
C PHE A 339 7.46 18.03 5.67
N ALA A 340 7.15 19.18 6.28
CA ALA A 340 7.46 20.53 5.78
C ALA A 340 6.81 20.96 4.45
N GLU A 341 5.84 20.20 3.90
CA GLU A 341 5.02 20.63 2.75
C GLU A 341 3.84 21.55 3.13
N GLY A 342 3.64 21.81 4.44
CA GLY A 342 2.51 22.61 4.94
C GLY A 342 1.15 21.90 4.88
N ASN A 343 1.16 20.56 4.84
CA ASN A 343 -0.03 19.71 4.79
C ASN A 343 -0.15 18.75 5.99
N ASP A 344 0.55 19.06 7.10
CA ASP A 344 0.64 18.28 8.34
C ASP A 344 -0.74 17.87 8.91
N SER A 345 -1.72 18.77 8.86
CA SER A 345 -3.09 18.55 9.34
C SER A 345 -4.00 17.74 8.40
N LEU A 346 -3.44 17.18 7.32
CA LEU A 346 -4.11 16.24 6.44
C LEU A 346 -3.67 14.79 6.67
N PHE A 347 -2.65 14.55 7.50
CA PHE A 347 -2.30 13.20 7.96
C PHE A 347 -3.45 12.63 8.78
N GLN A 348 -4.09 11.58 8.26
CA GLN A 348 -5.22 10.94 8.92
C GLN A 348 -4.71 10.15 10.14
N LEU A 349 -5.23 10.46 11.34
CA LEU A 349 -5.10 9.60 12.51
C LEU A 349 -5.90 8.32 12.24
N GLU A 350 -5.25 7.17 12.40
CA GLU A 350 -5.85 5.84 12.25
C GLU A 350 -5.99 5.16 13.62
N GLU A 351 -5.03 5.34 14.53
CA GLU A 351 -5.07 4.89 15.94
C GLU A 351 -4.47 5.96 16.87
N GLY A 352 -4.87 5.95 18.14
CA GLY A 352 -4.36 6.85 19.19
C GLY A 352 -5.29 8.03 19.55
N ASP A 353 -4.82 8.94 20.39
CA ASP A 353 -5.55 10.12 20.87
C ASP A 353 -5.18 11.38 20.06
N SER A 354 -6.16 12.09 19.51
CA SER A 354 -5.89 13.28 18.68
C SER A 354 -5.17 14.39 19.45
N VAL A 355 -3.92 14.64 19.07
CA VAL A 355 -3.14 15.83 19.44
C VAL A 355 -3.17 16.92 18.36
N ASP A 356 -4.20 16.92 17.51
CA ASP A 356 -4.40 17.85 16.38
C ASP A 356 -3.18 17.93 15.44
N ASN A 357 -2.56 16.77 15.16
CA ASN A 357 -1.34 16.59 14.35
C ASN A 357 -0.11 17.38 14.85
N THR A 358 -0.08 17.84 16.11
CA THR A 358 1.02 18.67 16.63
C THR A 358 2.36 17.94 16.72
N ASP A 359 2.33 16.61 16.74
CA ASP A 359 3.47 15.69 16.63
C ASP A 359 4.07 15.66 15.20
N ILE A 360 3.24 15.47 14.17
CA ILE A 360 3.63 15.63 12.76
C ILE A 360 4.19 17.05 12.52
N MET A 361 3.51 18.07 13.04
CA MET A 361 3.95 19.46 12.94
C MET A 361 5.29 19.69 13.66
N ALA A 362 5.61 19.00 14.76
CA ALA A 362 6.90 19.13 15.42
C ALA A 362 8.04 18.68 14.51
N VAL A 363 7.89 17.51 13.85
CA VAL A 363 8.85 16.99 12.86
C VAL A 363 8.97 17.95 11.67
N SER A 364 7.85 18.43 11.12
CA SER A 364 7.84 19.41 10.01
C SER A 364 8.51 20.74 10.36
N ASN A 365 8.31 21.26 11.57
CA ASN A 365 8.96 22.49 12.04
C ASN A 365 10.46 22.28 12.27
N ALA A 366 10.86 21.17 12.90
CA ALA A 366 12.27 20.83 13.13
C ALA A 366 13.03 20.67 11.81
N LEU A 367 12.44 19.95 10.84
CA LEU A 367 12.95 19.81 9.48
C LEU A 367 13.08 21.17 8.78
N SER A 368 12.03 22.00 8.82
CA SER A 368 12.03 23.34 8.22
C SER A 368 13.09 24.26 8.80
N ALA A 369 13.35 24.17 10.10
CA ALA A 369 14.30 25.02 10.80
C ALA A 369 15.77 24.60 10.61
N THR A 370 16.04 23.33 10.30
CA THR A 370 17.40 22.75 10.35
C THR A 370 17.92 22.15 9.04
N ARG A 371 17.07 21.89 8.04
CA ARG A 371 17.47 21.28 6.75
C ARG A 371 18.65 22.04 6.11
N GLY A 372 19.77 21.34 5.89
CA GLY A 372 20.99 21.94 5.33
C GLY A 372 21.89 22.64 6.36
N THR A 373 21.71 22.38 7.64
CA THR A 373 22.59 22.84 8.74
C THR A 373 23.12 21.67 9.55
N GLU A 374 24.27 21.83 10.21
CA GLU A 374 24.86 20.84 11.13
C GLU A 374 23.93 20.45 12.30
N ALA A 375 22.91 21.26 12.61
CA ALA A 375 21.94 20.96 13.67
C ALA A 375 20.89 19.90 13.25
N PHE A 376 20.75 19.63 11.94
CA PHE A 376 19.72 18.76 11.39
C PHE A 376 19.65 17.39 12.08
N TYR A 377 20.75 16.66 12.08
CA TYR A 377 20.72 15.26 12.53
C TYR A 377 20.45 15.16 14.04
N ALA A 378 21.08 16.02 14.84
CA ALA A 378 20.87 16.09 16.27
C ALA A 378 19.43 16.51 16.64
N THR A 379 18.90 17.60 16.06
CA THR A 379 17.56 18.10 16.39
C THR A 379 16.45 17.16 15.93
N LEU A 380 16.57 16.54 14.75
CA LEU A 380 15.60 15.52 14.34
C LEU A 380 15.79 14.22 15.15
N GLY A 381 16.98 13.93 15.68
CA GLY A 381 17.23 12.82 16.60
C GLY A 381 16.58 12.96 17.98
N GLU A 382 16.02 14.12 18.32
CA GLU A 382 15.13 14.27 19.48
C GLU A 382 13.70 13.79 19.19
N LEU A 383 13.30 13.73 17.90
CA LEU A 383 11.94 13.41 17.45
C LEU A 383 11.83 12.09 16.67
N LEU A 384 12.94 11.59 16.09
CA LEU A 384 12.99 10.42 15.22
C LEU A 384 13.86 9.32 15.83
N ASP A 385 13.45 8.07 15.64
CA ASP A 385 14.30 6.90 15.84
C ASP A 385 15.21 6.71 14.61
N TRP A 386 16.36 7.40 14.58
CA TRP A 386 17.24 7.39 13.40
C TRP A 386 17.75 5.99 13.02
N GLU A 387 18.02 5.11 13.99
CA GLU A 387 18.46 3.73 13.72
C GLU A 387 17.37 2.96 12.96
N TYR A 388 16.14 3.02 13.48
CA TYR A 388 14.98 2.40 12.84
C TYR A 388 14.66 3.04 11.48
N MET A 389 14.70 4.39 11.38
CA MET A 389 14.39 5.13 10.14
C MET A 389 15.38 4.78 9.01
N HIS A 390 16.68 4.74 9.30
CA HIS A 390 17.69 4.34 8.31
C HIS A 390 17.52 2.88 7.85
N ARG A 391 17.19 1.97 8.78
CA ARG A 391 16.90 0.57 8.45
C ARG A 391 15.63 0.42 7.61
N ALA A 392 14.59 1.20 7.91
CA ALA A 392 13.34 1.24 7.15
C ALA A 392 13.57 1.72 5.71
N TRP A 393 14.31 2.83 5.50
CA TRP A 393 14.63 3.32 4.16
C TRP A 393 15.61 2.41 3.40
N ALA A 394 16.53 1.74 4.10
CA ALA A 394 17.35 0.68 3.50
C ALA A 394 16.49 -0.50 3.02
N ALA A 395 15.52 -0.95 3.81
CA ALA A 395 14.59 -1.99 3.39
C ALA A 395 13.70 -1.54 2.22
N GLU A 396 13.18 -0.31 2.26
CA GLU A 396 12.40 0.31 1.17
C GLU A 396 13.19 0.35 -0.15
N GLN A 397 14.47 0.73 -0.08
CA GLN A 397 15.40 0.69 -1.21
C GLN A 397 15.69 -0.73 -1.69
N TRP A 398 15.87 -1.69 -0.78
CA TRP A 398 16.12 -3.08 -1.16
C TRP A 398 14.92 -3.66 -1.91
N VAL A 399 13.71 -3.56 -1.35
CA VAL A 399 12.50 -4.06 -2.03
C VAL A 399 12.17 -3.27 -3.29
N GLY A 400 12.71 -2.07 -3.50
CA GLY A 400 12.46 -1.28 -4.71
C GLY A 400 11.01 -0.79 -4.80
N GLN A 401 10.47 -0.29 -3.69
CA GLN A 401 9.12 0.26 -3.60
C GLN A 401 9.09 1.65 -4.25
N ASN A 402 8.65 1.71 -5.51
CA ASN A 402 8.65 2.94 -6.30
C ASN A 402 7.51 3.91 -5.93
N ASP A 403 6.45 3.45 -5.27
CA ASP A 403 5.38 4.32 -4.76
C ASP A 403 5.48 4.56 -3.24
N GLY A 404 6.68 4.34 -2.66
CA GLY A 404 6.97 4.54 -1.25
C GLY A 404 7.32 5.98 -0.87
N TYR A 405 7.73 6.16 0.37
CA TYR A 405 8.12 7.45 0.92
C TYR A 405 9.34 8.05 0.22
N CYS A 406 10.43 7.28 0.11
CA CYS A 406 11.69 7.75 -0.44
C CYS A 406 11.58 8.13 -1.93
N ILE A 407 10.76 7.42 -2.70
CA ILE A 407 10.66 7.57 -4.16
C ILE A 407 9.42 8.34 -4.63
N ASN A 408 8.34 8.40 -3.84
CA ASN A 408 7.12 9.11 -4.24
C ASN A 408 6.34 9.85 -3.13
N LYS A 409 6.79 9.91 -1.87
CA LYS A 409 6.04 10.50 -0.74
C LYS A 409 4.66 9.85 -0.50
N ASN A 410 4.57 8.52 -0.61
CA ASN A 410 3.30 7.80 -0.52
C ASN A 410 3.46 6.41 0.16
N ASN A 411 2.33 5.74 0.45
CA ASN A 411 2.22 4.38 0.96
C ASN A 411 3.07 4.09 2.21
N TYR A 412 2.95 4.96 3.23
CA TYR A 412 3.59 4.78 4.52
C TYR A 412 2.65 5.13 5.68
N ARG A 413 2.96 4.63 6.88
CA ARG A 413 2.39 5.08 8.15
C ARG A 413 3.50 5.56 9.09
N ILE A 414 3.09 6.36 10.07
CA ILE A 414 3.95 6.97 11.08
C ILE A 414 3.40 6.58 12.44
N TYR A 415 4.23 5.98 13.29
CA TYR A 415 3.89 5.74 14.71
C TYR A 415 4.71 6.65 15.62
N PHE A 416 4.09 7.32 16.59
CA PHE A 416 4.78 8.01 17.67
C PHE A 416 4.71 7.19 18.95
N ASP A 417 5.85 6.67 19.42
CA ASP A 417 5.91 5.79 20.59
C ASP A 417 5.81 6.58 21.91
N PRO A 418 4.88 6.26 22.84
CA PRO A 418 4.80 6.88 24.15
C PRO A 418 6.01 6.65 25.07
N GLU A 419 6.84 5.60 24.85
CA GLU A 419 7.96 5.27 25.73
C GLU A 419 9.17 6.22 25.57
N ASP A 420 9.51 6.59 24.33
CA ASP A 420 10.63 7.48 24.02
C ASP A 420 10.21 8.82 23.35
N GLY A 421 8.93 8.95 22.96
CA GLY A 421 8.38 10.10 22.27
C GLY A 421 8.72 10.18 20.78
N ARG A 422 9.31 9.11 20.21
CA ARG A 422 9.91 9.15 18.86
C ARG A 422 9.01 8.58 17.77
N MET A 423 9.20 9.16 16.60
CA MET A 423 8.60 8.75 15.35
C MET A 423 9.30 7.51 14.78
N ARG A 424 8.53 6.49 14.40
CA ARG A 424 8.96 5.31 13.63
C ARG A 424 8.11 5.13 12.37
N PHE A 425 8.73 4.56 11.34
CA PHE A 425 8.15 4.39 10.01
C PHE A 425 7.51 2.99 9.81
N ILE A 426 6.40 2.91 9.09
CA ILE A 426 5.73 1.63 8.81
C ILE A 426 5.37 1.60 7.31
N PRO A 427 5.86 0.63 6.52
CA PRO A 427 5.51 0.52 5.09
C PRO A 427 4.07 0.01 4.86
N TRP A 428 3.45 0.44 3.76
CA TRP A 428 2.07 0.10 3.37
C TRP A 428 1.93 -0.11 1.84
N ASP A 429 0.78 -0.63 1.38
CA ASP A 429 0.38 -0.94 -0.02
C ASP A 429 1.58 -1.24 -0.97
N ASN A 430 2.17 -2.44 -0.83
CA ASN A 430 3.48 -2.79 -1.39
C ASN A 430 3.45 -3.41 -2.80
N ASP A 431 2.39 -3.17 -3.57
CA ASP A 431 2.22 -3.71 -4.93
C ASP A 431 3.14 -3.07 -5.98
N ASN A 432 3.71 -1.90 -5.70
CA ASN A 432 4.67 -1.19 -6.56
C ASN A 432 6.15 -1.45 -6.21
N SER A 433 6.42 -2.49 -5.41
CA SER A 433 7.75 -3.03 -5.12
C SER A 433 8.36 -3.82 -6.28
N PHE A 434 9.61 -4.26 -6.09
CA PHE A 434 10.44 -5.01 -7.04
C PHE A 434 10.59 -4.27 -8.38
N LEU A 435 10.59 -2.93 -8.34
CA LEU A 435 10.75 -2.05 -9.49
C LEU A 435 12.05 -1.24 -9.38
N PHE A 436 12.68 -0.96 -10.52
CA PHE A 436 13.79 -0.02 -10.57
C PHE A 436 13.26 1.41 -10.58
N ALA A 437 13.85 2.30 -9.77
CA ALA A 437 13.43 3.71 -9.69
C ALA A 437 13.44 4.43 -11.06
N TYR A 438 14.35 4.06 -11.97
CA TYR A 438 14.41 4.65 -13.31
C TYR A 438 13.16 4.36 -14.17
N GLN A 439 12.41 3.29 -13.88
CA GLN A 439 11.14 2.99 -14.57
C GLN A 439 10.07 4.05 -14.30
N TRP A 440 10.19 4.78 -13.18
CA TRP A 440 9.36 5.91 -12.78
C TRP A 440 10.05 7.27 -13.01
N GLY A 441 11.23 7.29 -13.63
CA GLY A 441 12.05 8.50 -13.79
C GLY A 441 12.69 9.01 -12.49
N ARG A 442 12.82 8.14 -11.48
CA ARG A 442 13.35 8.42 -10.14
C ARG A 442 14.74 7.80 -9.93
N ASN A 443 15.39 8.13 -8.82
CA ASN A 443 16.70 7.57 -8.45
C ASN A 443 16.81 7.48 -6.91
N TRP A 444 17.25 6.33 -6.39
CA TRP A 444 17.51 6.13 -4.96
C TRP A 444 18.66 7.02 -4.43
N GLY A 445 19.59 7.44 -5.28
CA GLY A 445 20.60 8.45 -4.95
C GLY A 445 20.09 9.90 -4.96
N ALA A 446 18.80 10.11 -5.16
CA ALA A 446 18.12 11.42 -5.09
C ALA A 446 16.65 11.24 -4.63
N PRO A 447 16.43 10.78 -3.36
CA PRO A 447 15.09 10.55 -2.83
C PRO A 447 14.32 11.86 -2.69
N VAL A 448 12.99 11.77 -2.83
CA VAL A 448 12.09 12.92 -2.84
C VAL A 448 11.41 13.19 -1.49
N GLY A 449 11.24 12.16 -0.65
CA GLY A 449 10.75 12.32 0.73
C GLY A 449 11.65 13.26 1.52
N ASN A 450 11.09 14.29 2.16
CA ASN A 450 11.84 15.44 2.64
C ASN A 450 12.83 15.09 3.78
N LEU A 451 12.49 14.12 4.63
CA LEU A 451 13.42 13.59 5.65
C LEU A 451 14.59 12.82 4.99
N ALA A 452 14.30 11.89 4.08
CA ALA A 452 15.32 11.09 3.39
C ALA A 452 16.23 11.97 2.51
N SER A 453 15.64 12.95 1.83
CA SER A 453 16.32 13.96 1.01
C SER A 453 17.22 14.87 1.85
N ALA A 454 16.78 15.31 3.03
CA ALA A 454 17.60 16.06 3.97
C ALA A 454 18.72 15.20 4.58
N CYS A 455 18.43 13.95 4.92
CA CYS A 455 19.40 13.00 5.45
C CYS A 455 20.53 12.70 4.45
N LEU A 456 20.21 12.38 3.19
CA LEU A 456 21.23 12.10 2.16
C LEU A 456 22.10 13.33 1.84
N ALA A 457 21.62 14.54 2.13
CA ALA A 457 22.38 15.78 2.03
C ALA A 457 23.23 16.11 3.27
N HIS A 458 22.99 15.47 4.41
CA HIS A 458 23.72 15.68 5.67
C HIS A 458 24.79 14.61 5.87
N ALA A 459 26.04 14.99 6.13
CA ALA A 459 27.17 14.08 6.11
C ALA A 459 27.06 12.91 7.12
N GLU A 460 26.65 13.21 8.37
CA GLU A 460 26.51 12.24 9.45
C GLU A 460 25.35 11.26 9.19
N CYS A 461 24.11 11.77 9.09
CA CYS A 461 22.92 11.02 8.68
C CYS A 461 23.15 10.10 7.46
N ARG A 462 23.83 10.58 6.41
CA ARG A 462 24.18 9.75 5.24
C ARG A 462 25.16 8.63 5.56
N ALA A 463 26.14 8.85 6.44
CA ALA A 463 27.09 7.82 6.85
C ALA A 463 26.43 6.74 7.73
N ASP A 464 25.53 7.14 8.61
CA ASP A 464 24.74 6.22 9.44
C ASP A 464 23.72 5.45 8.60
N TRP A 465 23.10 6.08 7.59
CA TRP A 465 22.26 5.38 6.61
C TRP A 465 23.07 4.39 5.75
N ALA A 466 24.27 4.77 5.29
CA ALA A 466 25.17 3.83 4.59
C ALA A 466 25.57 2.64 5.48
N THR A 467 25.73 2.87 6.79
CA THR A 467 26.00 1.82 7.78
C THR A 467 24.78 0.91 7.98
N ALA A 468 23.58 1.47 8.07
CA ALA A 468 22.33 0.68 8.13
C ALA A 468 22.11 -0.16 6.86
N VAL A 469 22.48 0.36 5.68
CA VAL A 469 22.51 -0.41 4.43
C VAL A 469 23.53 -1.56 4.52
N GLN A 470 24.77 -1.29 4.96
CA GLN A 470 25.79 -2.34 5.08
C GLN A 470 25.36 -3.45 6.04
N THR A 471 24.75 -3.10 7.18
CA THR A 471 24.19 -4.04 8.14
C THR A 471 23.06 -4.87 7.51
N LEU A 472 22.05 -4.23 6.90
CA LEU A 472 20.93 -4.92 6.25
C LEU A 472 21.41 -5.91 5.18
N LEU A 473 22.37 -5.52 4.35
CA LEU A 473 22.92 -6.38 3.30
C LEU A 473 23.73 -7.58 3.83
N GLY A 474 24.17 -7.54 5.09
CA GLY A 474 24.79 -8.67 5.80
C GLY A 474 23.83 -9.51 6.64
N GLU A 475 22.61 -9.02 6.90
CA GLU A 475 21.55 -9.71 7.65
C GLU A 475 20.56 -10.45 6.74
N LEU A 476 20.25 -9.89 5.57
CA LEU A 476 19.36 -10.52 4.59
C LEU A 476 20.02 -11.78 3.99
N ASP A 477 19.26 -12.88 3.94
CA ASP A 477 19.67 -14.16 3.37
C ASP A 477 19.03 -14.37 1.98
N PRO A 478 19.78 -14.22 0.87
CA PRO A 478 19.26 -14.43 -0.47
C PRO A 478 18.83 -15.87 -0.77
N GLU A 479 19.40 -16.88 -0.09
CA GLU A 479 19.02 -18.28 -0.26
C GLU A 479 17.67 -18.56 0.43
N ALA A 480 17.49 -18.07 1.66
CA ALA A 480 16.19 -18.15 2.35
C ALA A 480 15.10 -17.34 1.63
N LEU A 481 15.43 -16.17 1.07
CA LEU A 481 14.48 -15.38 0.27
C LEU A 481 14.14 -16.05 -1.07
N ALA A 482 15.11 -16.65 -1.77
CA ALA A 482 14.83 -17.42 -2.99
C ALA A 482 14.05 -18.72 -2.71
N GLY A 483 14.31 -19.37 -1.56
CA GLY A 483 13.52 -20.50 -1.07
C GLY A 483 12.06 -20.10 -0.79
N PHE A 484 11.85 -18.93 -0.17
CA PHE A 484 10.51 -18.40 0.07
C PHE A 484 9.80 -17.99 -1.24
N VAL A 485 10.50 -17.35 -2.20
CA VAL A 485 9.96 -17.14 -3.55
C VAL A 485 9.52 -18.47 -4.18
N THR A 486 10.31 -19.53 -4.03
CA THR A 486 9.98 -20.86 -4.58
C THR A 486 8.75 -21.49 -3.88
N GLN A 487 8.61 -21.33 -2.56
CA GLN A 487 7.42 -21.76 -1.82
C GLN A 487 6.16 -21.05 -2.32
N ILE A 488 6.18 -19.72 -2.36
CA ILE A 488 5.03 -18.92 -2.80
C ILE A 488 4.75 -19.13 -4.29
N ASP A 489 5.78 -19.34 -5.11
CA ASP A 489 5.61 -19.63 -6.53
C ASP A 489 4.84 -20.95 -6.72
N THR A 490 5.31 -22.01 -6.07
CA THR A 490 4.66 -23.34 -6.06
C THR A 490 3.22 -23.28 -5.54
N LEU A 491 2.97 -22.50 -4.48
CA LEU A 491 1.64 -22.34 -3.90
C LEU A 491 0.65 -21.63 -4.85
N THR A 492 1.10 -20.64 -5.63
CA THR A 492 0.20 -19.66 -6.27
C THR A 492 0.21 -19.63 -7.79
N ILE A 493 1.12 -20.33 -8.48
CA ILE A 493 1.31 -20.17 -9.94
C ILE A 493 0.04 -20.53 -10.73
N ASP A 494 -0.57 -21.67 -10.44
CA ASP A 494 -1.79 -22.11 -11.13
C ASP A 494 -2.95 -21.17 -10.83
N ALA A 495 -3.09 -20.71 -9.58
CA ALA A 495 -4.15 -19.76 -9.18
C ALA A 495 -3.97 -18.37 -9.83
N ALA A 496 -2.73 -17.92 -10.05
CA ALA A 496 -2.41 -16.67 -10.73
C ALA A 496 -2.60 -16.75 -12.26
N VAL A 497 -2.30 -17.91 -12.87
CA VAL A 497 -2.49 -18.15 -14.33
C VAL A 497 -3.96 -18.41 -14.67
N THR A 498 -4.71 -19.10 -13.80
CA THR A 498 -6.15 -19.40 -13.95
C THR A 498 -7.09 -18.36 -13.33
N ASP A 499 -6.55 -17.21 -12.91
CA ASP A 499 -7.33 -16.07 -12.43
C ASP A 499 -8.23 -15.51 -13.55
N PRO A 500 -9.58 -15.55 -13.41
CA PRO A 500 -10.51 -15.15 -14.46
C PRO A 500 -10.69 -13.63 -14.59
N ARG A 501 -10.11 -12.83 -13.69
CA ARG A 501 -10.23 -11.37 -13.67
C ARG A 501 -8.90 -10.62 -13.68
N ARG A 502 -7.79 -11.33 -13.87
CA ARG A 502 -6.44 -10.74 -14.03
C ARG A 502 -6.39 -9.81 -15.24
N GLU A 503 -5.83 -8.62 -15.04
CA GLU A 503 -5.67 -7.62 -16.11
C GLU A 503 -4.37 -7.78 -16.91
N CYS A 504 -3.37 -8.45 -16.33
CA CYS A 504 -2.17 -8.90 -17.03
C CYS A 504 -2.46 -10.09 -17.94
N ASP A 505 -1.73 -10.19 -19.07
CA ASP A 505 -1.75 -11.39 -19.89
C ASP A 505 -1.24 -12.63 -19.11
N ALA A 506 -1.75 -13.82 -19.43
CA ALA A 506 -1.32 -15.06 -18.78
C ALA A 506 0.18 -15.33 -18.99
N GLY A 507 0.70 -15.05 -20.18
CA GLY A 507 2.12 -15.17 -20.52
C GLY A 507 3.02 -14.15 -19.80
N SER A 508 2.47 -13.09 -19.20
CA SER A 508 3.23 -12.13 -18.37
C SER A 508 3.44 -12.61 -16.94
N VAL A 509 2.69 -13.61 -16.45
CA VAL A 509 2.78 -14.08 -15.05
C VAL A 509 4.15 -14.69 -14.74
N ALA A 510 4.57 -15.70 -15.52
CA ALA A 510 5.85 -16.37 -15.28
C ALA A 510 7.09 -15.46 -15.43
N PRO A 511 7.21 -14.58 -16.47
CA PRO A 511 8.30 -13.61 -16.56
C PRO A 511 8.34 -12.63 -15.37
N SER A 512 7.18 -12.18 -14.87
CA SER A 512 7.12 -11.28 -13.72
C SER A 512 7.59 -11.96 -12.42
N ARG A 513 7.33 -13.26 -12.27
CA ARG A 513 7.77 -14.06 -11.11
C ARG A 513 9.26 -14.42 -11.21
N ALA A 514 9.75 -14.69 -12.43
CA ALA A 514 11.17 -14.82 -12.71
C ALA A 514 11.96 -13.52 -12.43
N HIS A 515 11.37 -12.33 -12.67
CA HIS A 515 11.96 -11.06 -12.29
C HIS A 515 12.08 -10.90 -10.76
N VAL A 516 11.06 -11.29 -9.99
CA VAL A 516 11.14 -11.29 -8.51
C VAL A 516 12.19 -12.28 -7.99
N ALA A 517 12.27 -13.49 -8.58
CA ALA A 517 13.29 -14.49 -8.25
C ALA A 517 14.72 -14.02 -8.59
N TRP A 518 14.89 -13.33 -9.72
CA TRP A 518 16.15 -12.67 -10.07
C TRP A 518 16.49 -11.56 -9.07
N TRP A 519 15.52 -10.70 -8.73
CA TRP A 519 15.72 -9.57 -7.83
C TRP A 519 16.25 -10.01 -6.47
N VAL A 520 15.65 -11.02 -5.82
CA VAL A 520 16.09 -11.44 -4.48
C VAL A 520 17.52 -11.98 -4.44
N THR A 521 18.07 -12.44 -5.57
CA THR A 521 19.47 -12.92 -5.67
C THR A 521 20.45 -11.84 -6.13
N ALA A 522 20.03 -10.90 -6.98
CA ALA A 522 20.89 -9.84 -7.52
C ALA A 522 20.96 -8.58 -6.64
N ARG A 523 19.87 -8.26 -5.93
CA ARG A 523 19.64 -6.91 -5.40
C ARG A 523 20.67 -6.43 -4.40
N SER A 524 21.14 -7.30 -3.51
CA SER A 524 22.14 -6.93 -2.50
C SER A 524 23.45 -6.44 -3.12
N ALA A 525 23.87 -7.04 -4.25
CA ALA A 525 25.06 -6.61 -4.98
C ALA A 525 24.85 -5.27 -5.71
N GLU A 526 23.68 -5.03 -6.31
CA GLU A 526 23.34 -3.73 -6.89
C GLU A 526 23.36 -2.62 -5.83
N MET A 527 22.81 -2.90 -4.65
CA MET A 527 22.66 -1.94 -3.58
C MET A 527 24.00 -1.62 -2.90
N ALA A 528 24.86 -2.63 -2.68
CA ALA A 528 26.24 -2.41 -2.25
C ALA A 528 27.00 -1.52 -3.23
N ALA A 529 26.94 -1.81 -4.54
CA ALA A 529 27.59 -1.02 -5.57
C ALA A 529 27.05 0.42 -5.67
N ALA A 530 25.76 0.64 -5.41
CA ALA A 530 25.14 1.97 -5.40
C ALA A 530 25.57 2.83 -4.20
N TRP A 531 25.92 2.21 -3.06
CA TRP A 531 26.41 2.90 -1.87
C TRP A 531 27.94 2.94 -1.75
N GLY A 532 28.66 2.12 -2.52
CA GLY A 532 30.13 2.04 -2.52
C GLY A 532 30.71 1.15 -1.41
N LEU A 533 29.99 0.06 -1.09
CA LEU A 533 30.30 -0.92 -0.05
C LEU A 533 31.05 -2.15 -0.58
#